data_AF-A0A804KVJ2-F1
#
_entry.id   AF-A0A804KVJ2-F1
#
_cell.length_a   1.000
_cell.length_b   1.000
_cell.length_c   1.000
_cell.angle_alpha   90.00
_cell.angle_beta   90.00
_cell.angle_gamma   90.00
#
_symmetry.space_group_name_H-M   'P 1'
#
loop_
_entity.id
_entity.type
_entity.pdbx_description
1 polymer ?
#
loop_
_entity_poly.entity_id
_entity_poly.type
_entity_poly.pdbx_seq_one_letter_code
_entity_poly.pdbx_strand_id
1 'polypeptide(L)' 'MTRTGRSVALLFLVLMEFLGWKSCVVDANPRRILLDTDVDTDDFFALLYLLKQNRSQFDLKV' A
#
# COMPACT_ATOMS: atom_id res chain seq x y z
N MET A 1 -31.68 -6.76 -29.86
CA MET A 1 -30.71 -5.83 -30.47
C MET A 1 -29.60 -5.46 -29.46
N THR A 2 -28.82 -6.42 -28.94
CA THR A 2 -27.78 -6.17 -27.91
C THR A 2 -26.46 -6.90 -28.16
N ARG A 3 -26.36 -7.62 -29.30
CA ARG A 3 -25.22 -8.49 -29.65
C ARG A 3 -23.95 -7.70 -29.96
N THR A 4 -24.10 -6.51 -30.53
CA THR A 4 -23.00 -5.58 -30.84
C THR A 4 -22.41 -4.94 -29.59
N GLY A 5 -23.24 -4.45 -28.66
CA GLY A 5 -22.75 -3.81 -27.43
C GLY A 5 -21.94 -4.75 -26.53
N ARG A 6 -22.37 -6.02 -26.41
CA ARG A 6 -21.61 -7.04 -25.66
C ARG A 6 -20.29 -7.39 -26.33
N SER A 7 -20.27 -7.45 -27.66
CA SER A 7 -19.05 -7.77 -28.41
C SER A 7 -18.01 -6.66 -28.30
N VAL A 8 -18.44 -5.39 -28.33
CA VAL A 8 -17.55 -4.23 -28.15
C VAL A 8 -16.94 -4.21 -26.74
N ALA A 9 -17.75 -4.50 -25.70
CA ALA A 9 -17.27 -4.56 -24.32
C ALA A 9 -16.22 -5.67 -24.13
N LEU A 10 -16.43 -6.85 -24.72
CA LEU A 10 -15.46 -7.95 -24.66
C LEU A 10 -14.15 -7.60 -25.38
N LEU A 11 -14.24 -6.96 -26.55
CA LEU A 11 -13.06 -6.55 -27.32
C LEU A 11 -12.24 -5.49 -26.56
N PHE A 12 -12.92 -4.58 -25.85
CA PHE A 12 -12.28 -3.59 -25.00
C PHE A 12 -11.58 -4.21 -23.78
N LEU A 13 -12.18 -5.22 -23.13
CA LEU A 13 -11.55 -5.94 -22.01
C LEU A 13 -10.30 -6.70 -22.46
N VAL A 14 -10.38 -7.42 -23.59
CA VAL A 14 -9.22 -8.11 -24.17
C VAL A 14 -8.12 -7.13 -24.57
N LEU A 15 -8.50 -5.96 -25.11
CA LEU A 15 -7.54 -4.91 -25.44
C LEU A 15 -6.85 -4.34 -24.20
N MET A 16 -7.57 -4.13 -23.10
CA MET A 16 -7.01 -3.64 -21.83
C MET A 16 -6.04 -4.63 -21.18
N GLU A 17 -6.32 -5.93 -21.31
CA GLU A 17 -5.40 -7.00 -20.91
C GLU A 17 -4.14 -7.03 -21.79
N PHE A 18 -4.30 -6.91 -23.11
CA PHE A 18 -3.18 -6.85 -24.07
C PHE A 18 -2.31 -5.61 -23.94
N LEU A 19 -2.92 -4.44 -23.67
CA LEU A 19 -2.20 -3.18 -23.41
C LEU A 19 -1.49 -3.19 -22.06
N GLY A 20 -1.64 -4.27 -21.28
CA GLY A 20 -0.92 -4.44 -20.04
C GLY A 20 -1.28 -3.36 -19.05
N TRP A 21 -2.56 -3.31 -18.65
CA TRP A 21 -2.98 -2.61 -17.44
C TRP A 21 -2.25 -3.20 -16.23
N LYS A 22 -0.99 -2.81 -16.06
CA LYS A 22 -0.19 -3.06 -14.88
C LYS A 22 -0.73 -2.09 -13.85
N SER A 23 -1.62 -2.58 -12.98
CA SER A 23 -1.86 -1.89 -11.72
C SER A 23 -0.49 -1.69 -11.10
N CYS A 24 -0.07 -0.44 -10.90
CA CYS A 24 1.10 -0.15 -10.09
C CYS A 24 0.73 -0.57 -8.67
N VAL A 25 0.90 -1.85 -8.37
CA VAL A 25 0.90 -2.32 -7.01
C VAL A 25 2.14 -1.67 -6.43
N VAL A 26 1.94 -0.53 -5.76
CA VAL A 26 2.96 0.05 -4.90
C VAL A 26 3.29 -1.06 -3.94
N ASP A 27 4.50 -1.59 -4.07
CA ASP A 27 5.00 -2.63 -3.20
C ASP A 27 4.81 -2.11 -1.77
N ALA A 28 4.01 -2.83 -0.97
CA ALA A 28 3.61 -2.39 0.36
C ALA A 28 4.79 -2.61 1.32
N ASN A 29 5.90 -1.93 1.04
CA ASN A 29 7.07 -1.96 1.89
C ASN A 29 6.74 -1.28 3.21
N PRO A 30 7.18 -1.85 4.33
CA PRO A 30 7.02 -1.21 5.64
C PRO A 30 7.58 0.21 5.59
N ARG A 31 6.80 1.20 6.05
CA ARG A 31 7.28 2.58 6.14
C ARG A 31 8.42 2.64 7.16
N ARG A 32 9.54 3.26 6.82
CA ARG A 32 10.64 3.44 7.77
C ARG A 32 10.42 4.71 8.58
N ILE A 33 10.43 4.60 9.90
CA ILE A 33 10.29 5.74 10.82
C ILE A 33 11.60 5.85 11.59
N LEU A 34 12.26 7.01 11.52
CA LEU A 34 13.39 7.37 12.38
C LEU A 34 12.82 8.21 13.53
N LEU A 35 12.98 7.72 14.76
CA LEU A 35 12.48 8.41 15.94
C LEU A 35 13.64 9.13 16.62
N ASP A 36 13.62 10.46 16.59
CA ASP A 36 14.53 11.34 17.32
C ASP A 36 13.72 12.01 18.44
N THR A 37 14.01 11.63 19.68
CA THR A 37 13.26 12.01 20.88
C THR A 37 14.24 12.38 21.99
N ASP A 38 13.87 13.34 22.84
CA ASP A 38 14.61 13.77 24.04
C ASP A 38 14.46 12.81 25.23
N VAL A 39 13.68 11.73 25.08
CA VAL A 39 13.54 10.61 26.04
C VAL A 39 12.88 11.07 27.35
N ASP A 40 11.87 11.93 27.26
CA ASP A 40 11.04 12.29 28.40
C ASP A 40 10.03 11.17 28.72
N THR A 41 9.31 11.30 29.84
CA THR A 41 8.46 10.22 30.38
C THR A 41 7.31 9.86 29.43
N ASP A 42 6.79 10.83 28.69
CA ASP A 42 5.75 10.66 27.69
C ASP A 42 6.26 9.98 26.42
N ASP A 43 7.51 10.24 26.02
CA ASP A 43 8.15 9.57 24.88
C ASP A 43 8.34 8.08 25.10
N PHE A 44 8.58 7.65 26.34
CA PHE A 44 8.69 6.23 26.66
C PHE A 44 7.39 5.49 26.32
N PHE A 45 6.23 6.08 26.63
CA PHE A 45 4.93 5.51 26.26
C PHE A 45 4.67 5.59 24.75
N ALA A 46 5.11 6.67 24.10
CA ALA A 46 5.03 6.80 22.64
C ALA A 46 5.88 5.74 21.93
N LEU A 47 7.08 5.44 22.41
CA LEU A 47 7.95 4.39 21.88
C LEU A 47 7.32 3.02 22.06
N LEU A 48 6.77 2.70 23.23
CA LEU A 48 6.04 1.44 23.46
C LEU A 48 4.82 1.32 22.53
N TYR A 49 4.11 2.42 22.29
CA TYR A 49 3.00 2.45 21.34
C TYR A 49 3.46 2.16 19.92
N LEU A 50 4.57 2.76 19.46
CA LEU A 50 5.15 2.51 18.14
C LEU A 50 5.68 1.09 17.99
N LEU A 51 6.30 0.53 19.05
CA LEU A 51 6.79 -0.85 19.06
C LEU A 51 5.66 -1.89 19.06
N LYS A 52 4.50 -1.55 19.60
CA LYS A 52 3.32 -2.43 19.66
C LYS A 52 2.65 -2.63 18.29
N GLN A 53 2.85 -1.73 17.34
CA GLN A 53 2.17 -1.79 16.04
C GLN A 53 2.71 -2.91 15.15
N ASN A 54 1.95 -3.20 14.09
CA ASN A 54 2.30 -4.25 13.14
C ASN A 54 3.57 -3.91 12.33
N ARG A 55 4.62 -4.73 12.49
CA ARG A 55 5.90 -4.61 11.78
C ARG A 55 5.79 -4.83 10.27
N SER A 56 4.71 -5.42 9.78
CA SER A 56 4.45 -5.53 8.34
C SER A 56 4.04 -4.19 7.71
N GLN A 57 3.64 -3.20 8.52
CA GLN A 57 3.22 -1.88 8.04
C GLN A 57 4.32 -0.83 8.19
N PHE A 58 5.18 -0.94 9.21
CA PHE A 58 6.31 -0.04 9.39
C PHE A 58 7.47 -0.66 10.18
N ASP A 59 8.67 -0.17 9.86
CA ASP A 59 9.95 -0.51 10.47
C ASP A 59 10.48 0.69 11.26
N LEU A 60 10.48 0.60 12.58
CA LEU A 60 10.97 1.64 13.46
C LEU A 60 12.49 1.52 13.61
N LYS A 61 13.21 2.60 13.31
CA LYS A 61 14.63 2.78 13.61
C LYS A 61 14.77 3.73 14.79
N VAL A 62 15.54 3.28 15.76
CA VAL A 62 15.91 3.98 16.99
C VAL A 62 17.40 4.21 16.94
#